data_AF-A0A3M6D3Z7-F1
#
_entry.id   AF-A0A3M6D3Z7-F1
#
_cell.length_a   1.000
_cell.length_b   1.000
_cell.length_c   1.000
_cell.angle_alpha   90.00
_cell.angle_beta   90.00
_cell.angle_gamma   90.00
#
_symmetry.space_group_name_H-M   'P 1'
#
loop_
_entity.id
_entity.type
_entity.pdbx_description
1 polymer ?
#
loop_
_entity_poly.entity_id
_entity_poly.type
_entity_poly.pdbx_seq_one_letter_code
_entity_poly.pdbx_strand_id
1 'polypeptide(L)' 'MIRDVSESTVKYHLKTIYSKLGVANRAQAVGEALCRGLIR' A
#
# COMPACT_ATOMS: atom_id res chain seq x y z
N MET A 1 3.52 -14.30 10.96
CA MET A 1 2.17 -14.00 11.48
C MET A 1 1.52 -13.00 10.54
N ILE A 2 0.61 -13.43 9.68
CA ILE A 2 -0.23 -12.50 8.91
C ILE A 2 -1.35 -12.08 9.87
N ARG A 3 -1.57 -10.77 10.01
CA ARG A 3 -2.53 -10.20 10.98
C ARG A 3 -3.93 -10.74 10.73
N ASP A 4 -4.72 -10.93 11.78
CA ASP A 4 -6.14 -11.28 11.70
C ASP A 4 -6.93 -10.07 11.17
N VAL A 5 -7.00 -9.95 9.85
CA VAL A 5 -7.66 -8.86 9.12
C VAL A 5 -8.32 -9.44 7.88
N SER A 6 -9.58 -9.06 7.63
CA SER A 6 -10.31 -9.52 6.45
C SER A 6 -9.68 -9.01 5.14
N GLU A 7 -9.78 -9.82 4.07
CA GLU A 7 -9.29 -9.44 2.75
C GLU A 7 -9.90 -8.13 2.23
N SER A 8 -11.18 -7.90 2.51
CA SER A 8 -11.89 -6.66 2.14
C SER A 8 -11.27 -5.42 2.80
N THR A 9 -10.88 -5.52 4.07
CA THR A 9 -10.20 -4.45 4.80
C THR A 9 -8.82 -4.17 4.21
N VAL A 10 -8.06 -5.21 3.86
CA VAL A 10 -6.76 -5.07 3.18
C VAL A 10 -6.92 -4.37 1.83
N LYS A 11 -7.90 -4.78 1.01
CA LYS A 11 -8.21 -4.16 -0.29
C LYS A 11 -8.61 -2.70 -0.16
N TYR A 12 -9.41 -2.37 0.84
CA TYR A 12 -9.79 -0.98 1.14
C TYR A 12 -8.56 -0.13 1.44
N HIS A 13 -7.68 -0.58 2.34
CA HIS A 13 -6.47 0.16 2.68
C HIS A 13 -5.50 0.30 1.51
N LEU A 14 -5.33 -0.74 0.67
CA LEU A 14 -4.51 -0.63 -0.54
C LEU A 14 -5.01 0.46 -1.49
N LYS A 15 -6.33 0.55 -1.72
CA LYS A 15 -6.92 1.61 -2.55
C LYS A 15 -6.59 3.00 -2.01
N THR A 16 -6.71 3.18 -0.70
CA THR A 16 -6.38 4.47 -0.05
C THR A 16 -4.89 4.79 -0.15
N ILE A 17 -4.01 3.80 0.05
CA ILE A 17 -2.55 3.97 -0.07
C ILE A 17 -2.20 4.39 -1.51
N TYR A 18 -2.75 3.72 -2.52
CA TYR A 18 -2.50 4.06 -3.92
C TYR A 18 -2.93 5.49 -4.23
N SER A 19 -4.13 5.89 -3.77
CA SER A 19 -4.62 7.26 -3.93
C SER A 19 -3.72 8.30 -3.25
N LYS A 20 -3.23 8.02 -2.04
CA LYS A 20 -2.34 8.93 -1.30
C LYS A 20 -0.95 9.06 -1.92
N LEU A 21 -0.45 7.97 -2.49
CA LEU A 21 0.85 7.95 -3.17
C LEU A 21 0.77 8.47 -4.61
N GLY A 22 -0.42 8.49 -5.21
CA GLY A 22 -0.64 8.89 -6.61
C GLY A 22 -0.23 7.81 -7.60
N VAL A 23 -0.40 6.52 -7.25
CA VAL A 23 0.08 5.37 -8.03
C VAL A 23 -1.05 4.43 -8.44
N ALA A 24 -0.83 3.59 -9.44
CA ALA A 24 -1.87 2.72 -10.01
C ALA A 24 -1.81 1.26 -9.52
N ASN A 25 -0.67 0.82 -8.98
CA ASN A 25 -0.47 -0.59 -8.63
C ASN A 25 0.51 -0.79 -7.47
N ARG A 26 0.60 -2.04 -7.01
CA ARG A 26 1.42 -2.43 -5.85
C ARG A 26 2.92 -2.17 -6.05
N ALA A 27 3.43 -2.41 -7.26
CA ALA A 27 4.86 -2.27 -7.52
C ALA A 27 5.27 -0.80 -7.47
N GLN A 28 4.47 0.08 -8.06
CA GLN A 28 4.65 1.53 -7.94
C GLN A 28 4.50 2.00 -6.49
N ALA A 29 3.53 1.48 -5.73
CA ALA A 29 3.37 1.85 -4.33
C ALA A 29 4.60 1.51 -3.48
N VAL A 30 5.19 0.33 -3.69
CA VAL A 30 6.43 -0.08 -3.00
C VAL A 30 7.60 0.79 -3.43
N GLY A 31 7.78 1.02 -4.74
CA GLY A 31 8.84 1.88 -5.25
C GLY A 31 8.74 3.31 -4.73
N GLU A 32 7.55 3.90 -4.76
CA GLU A 32 7.30 5.26 -4.26
C GLU A 32 7.53 5.35 -2.75
N ALA A 33 7.08 4.35 -1.99
CA ALA A 33 7.27 4.30 -0.54
C ALA A 33 8.75 4.16 -0.16
N LEU A 34 9.56 3.42 -0.94
CA LEU A 34 11.01 3.35 -0.77
C LEU A 34 11.68 4.68 -1.12
N CYS A 35 11.36 5.27 -2.28
CA CYS A 35 11.91 6.57 -2.72
C CYS A 35 11.62 7.69 -1.73
N ARG A 36 10.43 7.69 -1.10
CA ARG A 36 10.04 8.66 -0.06
C ARG A 36 10.53 8.31 1.34
N GLY A 37 11.18 7.16 1.55
CA GLY A 37 11.65 6.72 2.86
C GLY A 37 10.54 6.34 3.86
N LEU A 38 9.34 6.00 3.38
CA LEU A 38 8.20 5.58 4.20
C LEU A 38 8.35 4.15 4.73
N ILE A 39 9.07 3.31 4.00
CA ILE A 39 9.39 1.92 4.34
C ILE A 39 10.88 1.66 4.08
N ARG A 40 11.41 0.59 4.67
CA ARG A 40 12.80 0.15 4.58
C ARG A 40 12.85 -1.36 4.44
#